data_AF-A0A2V9VJ95-F1
#
_entry.id   AF-A0A2V9VJ95-F1
#
_cell.length_a   1.000
_cell.length_b   1.000
_cell.length_c   1.000
_cell.angle_alpha   90.00
_cell.angle_beta   90.00
_cell.angle_gamma   90.00
#
_symmetry.space_group_name_H-M   'P 1'
#
loop_
_entity.id
_entity.type
_entity.pdbx_description
1 polymer ?
#
loop_
_entity_poly.entity_id
_entity_poly.type
_entity_poly.pdbx_seq_one_letter_code
_entity_poly.pdbx_strand_id
1 'polypeptide(L)'
;MPSRFGRASARTMLAMGRNDRDKKLLSHDLRNAFRKAISSVSNAKIAVRPRSLYCWAIKRCTFLGIILSLIFAIPAFPQANGPSAFGAGSAATAPDPSLAKFEGSQRRYLLGDWGGKRTSLAEKGVTFDFFYISDMQANPTGGRQQTQAGWERARGTIDINFDRFITWQGFSFHATGLWQSGVDLGAKIGTLANPSDLVSAHTTRLDSFWLQQLFLNKKLRVRAGQLAGLDFYGNQESGGSWLIEPIGYAFGNLFSSIYESFNPAGTPGAEVRFAPTRTFYVKSAVMSGNRNPYEQDPTGFHFQIRDTPDFLFETGYLVHPSDGNGVQSARSVSGKSYPGVYKFGGAYNGGKFSDPTGRLSSGNYLIYGMASQAVFRSDAGSNRGLDATFGFDWSPGDVARENSQITAGVRFNAPFPKRRTDHVACALVYSRISAPFRNFGTLLGAPPLGSEKALELNYSLQVTPYFLLQPAFQYYITVGGNATLSNAPVLGFRTKVTF
;
A
#
# COMPACT_ATOMS: atom_id res chain seq x y z
N MET A 1 -24.95 30.56 47.37
CA MET A 1 -25.75 31.52 48.15
C MET A 1 -24.81 32.60 48.68
N PRO A 2 -25.21 33.89 48.79
CA PRO A 2 -26.53 34.48 48.54
C PRO A 2 -26.54 35.44 47.33
N SER A 3 -27.57 35.42 46.48
CA SER A 3 -28.72 36.37 46.40
C SER A 3 -28.35 37.68 45.65
N ARG A 4 -29.10 38.27 44.71
CA ARG A 4 -30.55 38.29 44.44
C ARG A 4 -30.80 38.92 43.06
N PHE A 5 -31.96 38.60 42.50
CA PHE A 5 -32.55 39.07 41.24
C PHE A 5 -32.85 40.59 41.18
N GLY A 6 -32.89 41.13 39.95
CA GLY A 6 -33.56 42.39 39.60
C GLY A 6 -33.89 42.48 38.10
N ARG A 7 -35.17 42.35 37.76
CA ARG A 7 -35.78 42.54 36.42
C ARG A 7 -36.13 44.01 36.17
N ALA A 8 -36.46 44.29 34.89
CA ALA A 8 -37.40 45.30 34.34
C ALA A 8 -36.71 46.47 33.59
N SER A 9 -36.87 46.59 32.26
CA SER A 9 -38.00 47.23 31.52
C SER A 9 -37.62 48.69 31.17
N ALA A 10 -37.92 49.35 30.05
CA ALA A 10 -38.76 49.10 28.87
C ALA A 10 -38.35 50.08 27.75
N ARG A 11 -38.67 49.70 26.51
CA ARG A 11 -39.24 50.51 25.40
C ARG A 11 -38.91 52.01 25.31
N THR A 12 -38.44 52.40 24.12
CA THR A 12 -39.09 53.48 23.36
C THR A 12 -39.11 53.10 21.88
N MET A 13 -40.31 52.80 21.37
CA MET A 13 -40.64 52.88 19.95
C MET A 13 -40.97 54.36 19.66
N LEU A 14 -40.45 54.88 18.55
CA LEU A 14 -41.23 55.78 17.71
C LEU A 14 -40.73 55.70 16.27
N ALA A 15 -41.65 55.32 15.41
CA ALA A 15 -41.51 55.13 13.98
C ALA A 15 -41.80 56.44 13.22
N MET A 16 -41.20 56.54 12.03
CA MET A 16 -41.79 56.95 10.73
C MET A 16 -40.92 57.94 9.96
N GLY A 17 -40.66 57.60 8.70
CA GLY A 17 -40.14 58.55 7.72
C GLY A 17 -39.44 57.90 6.52
N ARG A 18 -40.22 57.33 5.60
CA ARG A 18 -39.79 56.82 4.28
C ARG A 18 -38.95 57.85 3.51
N ASN A 19 -37.96 57.38 2.75
CA ASN A 19 -37.74 57.92 1.40
C ASN A 19 -37.31 56.83 0.42
N ASP A 20 -38.03 56.76 -0.69
CA ASP A 20 -38.15 55.61 -1.60
C ASP A 20 -37.53 55.98 -2.97
N ARG A 21 -36.24 56.29 -2.99
CA ARG A 21 -35.53 56.72 -4.23
C ARG A 21 -34.25 55.96 -4.59
N ASP A 22 -33.72 55.09 -3.73
CA ASP A 22 -32.41 54.45 -4.00
C ASP A 22 -32.50 53.01 -4.56
N LYS A 23 -33.69 52.44 -4.72
CA LYS A 23 -33.85 51.06 -5.25
C LYS A 23 -34.02 50.95 -6.77
N LYS A 24 -34.12 52.07 -7.50
CA LYS A 24 -34.29 52.05 -8.98
C LYS A 24 -33.00 52.22 -9.79
N LEU A 25 -31.91 52.73 -9.21
CA LEU A 25 -30.64 52.94 -9.93
C LEU A 25 -29.75 51.68 -10.01
N LEU A 26 -29.80 50.78 -9.04
CA LEU A 26 -28.97 49.56 -9.05
C LEU A 26 -29.44 48.45 -10.01
N SER A 27 -30.66 48.54 -10.58
CA SER A 27 -31.19 47.50 -11.49
C SER A 27 -30.96 47.80 -12.98
N HIS A 28 -30.45 48.99 -13.31
CA HIS A 28 -30.25 49.43 -14.70
C HIS A 28 -28.81 49.17 -15.19
N ASP A 29 -27.81 49.30 -14.33
CA ASP A 29 -26.40 49.09 -14.70
C ASP A 29 -26.02 47.61 -14.86
N LEU A 30 -26.62 46.72 -14.06
CA LEU A 30 -26.42 45.26 -14.19
C LEU A 30 -27.00 44.70 -15.50
N ARG A 31 -28.04 45.32 -16.06
CA ARG A 31 -28.63 44.91 -17.35
C ARG A 31 -27.83 45.39 -18.57
N ASN A 32 -27.10 46.50 -18.44
CA ASN A 32 -26.23 47.01 -19.51
C ASN A 32 -24.88 46.27 -19.57
N ALA A 33 -24.36 45.83 -18.43
CA ALA A 33 -23.16 44.99 -18.39
C ALA A 33 -23.39 43.60 -19.03
N PHE A 34 -24.58 43.01 -18.85
CA PHE A 34 -24.93 41.71 -19.43
C PHE A 34 -25.19 41.77 -20.94
N ARG A 35 -25.69 42.89 -21.47
CA ARG A 35 -25.91 43.08 -22.92
C ARG A 35 -24.62 43.34 -23.71
N LYS A 36 -23.60 43.95 -23.10
CA LYS A 36 -22.27 44.13 -23.74
C LYS A 36 -21.45 42.83 -23.81
N ALA A 37 -21.71 41.84 -22.96
CA ALA A 37 -21.05 40.54 -23.00
C ALA A 37 -21.62 39.61 -24.09
N ILE A 38 -22.91 39.77 -24.43
CA ILE A 38 -23.62 38.90 -25.38
C ILE A 38 -23.49 39.37 -26.84
N SER A 39 -23.05 40.61 -27.10
CA SER A 39 -22.84 41.12 -28.47
C SER A 39 -21.44 40.90 -29.05
N SER A 40 -20.54 40.16 -28.38
CA SER A 40 -19.21 39.82 -28.93
C SER A 40 -19.13 38.44 -29.58
N VAL A 41 -20.25 37.71 -29.65
CA VAL A 41 -20.34 36.40 -30.31
C VAL A 41 -21.33 36.47 -31.47
N SER A 42 -20.97 37.20 -32.52
CA SER A 42 -21.50 37.00 -33.87
C SER A 42 -20.73 37.85 -34.88
N ASN A 43 -20.23 37.20 -35.93
CA ASN A 43 -19.57 37.74 -37.13
C ASN A 43 -18.06 37.99 -37.08
N ALA A 44 -17.30 36.91 -37.33
CA ALA A 44 -16.13 36.98 -38.19
C ALA A 44 -15.99 35.67 -39.00
N LYS A 45 -16.43 35.71 -40.27
CA LYS A 45 -16.04 34.73 -41.30
C LYS A 45 -14.64 35.10 -41.78
N ILE A 46 -13.62 34.28 -41.55
CA ILE A 46 -12.38 34.30 -42.34
C ILE A 46 -11.88 32.86 -42.60
N ALA A 47 -11.72 32.62 -43.91
CA ALA A 47 -11.01 31.60 -44.69
C ALA A 47 -10.23 30.44 -44.03
N VAL A 48 -10.46 29.26 -44.63
CA VAL A 48 -9.74 27.99 -44.51
C VAL A 48 -8.37 28.05 -45.21
N ARG A 49 -7.30 27.58 -44.53
CA ARG A 49 -6.26 26.68 -45.08
C ARG A 49 -5.47 25.98 -43.94
N PRO A 50 -5.11 24.68 -44.06
CA PRO A 50 -4.67 23.86 -42.93
C PRO A 50 -3.16 23.55 -42.93
N ARG A 51 -2.56 23.29 -41.74
CA ARG A 51 -1.58 22.19 -41.50
C ARG A 51 -0.96 22.24 -40.09
N SER A 52 -0.90 21.07 -39.45
CA SER A 52 0.24 20.56 -38.63
C SER A 52 0.24 20.54 -37.10
N LEU A 53 -0.90 20.56 -36.37
CA LEU A 53 -0.85 20.37 -34.90
C LEU A 53 -1.66 19.19 -34.33
N TYR A 54 -2.35 18.41 -35.17
CA TYR A 54 -3.15 17.25 -34.70
C TYR A 54 -2.43 15.89 -34.76
N CYS A 55 -1.19 15.82 -35.27
CA CYS A 55 -0.47 14.55 -35.45
C CYS A 55 0.42 14.12 -34.27
N TRP A 56 0.57 14.94 -33.22
CA TRP A 56 1.49 14.63 -32.12
C TRP A 56 0.82 13.93 -30.93
N ALA A 57 -0.48 14.18 -30.68
CA ALA A 57 -1.22 13.58 -29.57
C ALA A 57 -1.76 12.17 -29.89
N ILE A 58 -2.06 11.87 -31.15
CA ILE A 58 -2.69 10.59 -31.55
C ILE A 58 -1.66 9.44 -31.65
N LYS A 59 -0.36 9.74 -31.85
CA LYS A 59 0.69 8.72 -31.95
C LYS A 59 1.13 8.08 -30.61
N ARG A 60 0.81 8.69 -29.46
CA ARG A 60 1.15 8.12 -28.13
C ARG A 60 0.11 7.14 -27.60
N CYS A 61 -1.17 7.31 -27.95
CA CYS A 61 -2.23 6.36 -27.54
C CYS A 61 -2.24 5.07 -28.37
N THR A 62 -1.77 5.11 -29.63
CA THR A 62 -1.67 3.90 -30.47
C THR A 62 -0.47 3.01 -30.09
N PHE A 63 0.62 3.58 -29.56
CA PHE A 63 1.79 2.80 -29.17
C PHE A 63 1.56 1.96 -27.89
N LEU A 64 0.77 2.48 -26.93
CA LEU A 64 0.37 1.71 -25.74
C LEU A 64 -0.65 0.60 -26.08
N GLY A 65 -1.57 0.86 -27.02
CA GLY A 65 -2.57 -0.11 -27.47
C GLY A 65 -1.99 -1.28 -28.28
N ILE A 66 -0.92 -1.03 -29.05
CA ILE A 66 -0.22 -2.07 -29.84
C ILE A 66 0.61 -3.01 -28.94
N ILE A 67 1.18 -2.50 -27.84
CA ILE A 67 1.90 -3.33 -26.87
C ILE A 67 0.92 -4.25 -26.11
N LEU A 68 -0.31 -3.80 -25.82
CA LEU A 68 -1.32 -4.63 -25.16
C LEU A 68 -1.89 -5.74 -26.05
N SER A 69 -1.95 -5.53 -27.37
CA SER A 69 -2.53 -6.49 -28.32
C SER A 69 -1.54 -7.57 -28.80
N LEU A 70 -0.24 -7.36 -28.64
CA LEU A 70 0.81 -8.37 -28.91
C LEU A 70 0.95 -9.44 -27.81
N ILE A 71 0.25 -9.30 -26.67
CA ILE A 71 0.32 -10.25 -25.54
C ILE A 71 -0.51 -11.53 -25.81
N PHE A 72 -1.41 -11.54 -26.80
CA PHE A 72 -2.31 -12.67 -27.06
C PHE A 72 -1.83 -13.71 -28.08
N ALA A 73 -0.59 -13.63 -28.59
CA ALA A 73 -0.09 -14.59 -29.56
C ALA A 73 1.37 -14.98 -29.29
N ILE A 74 1.61 -15.91 -28.35
CA ILE A 74 2.90 -16.61 -28.27
C ILE A 74 2.65 -18.12 -28.15
N PRO A 75 3.21 -18.95 -29.06
CA PRO A 75 3.13 -20.40 -28.97
C PRO A 75 4.00 -20.95 -27.83
N ALA A 76 3.53 -22.03 -27.21
CA ALA A 76 4.17 -22.69 -26.09
C ALA A 76 5.56 -23.25 -26.46
N PHE A 77 6.60 -22.77 -25.77
CA PHE A 77 7.91 -23.43 -25.72
C PHE A 77 8.15 -24.01 -24.32
N PRO A 78 8.79 -25.20 -24.22
CA PRO A 78 9.08 -25.82 -22.93
C PRO A 78 10.19 -25.05 -22.21
N GLN A 79 9.96 -24.67 -20.94
CA GLN A 79 10.95 -23.94 -20.15
C GLN A 79 11.27 -24.61 -18.81
N ALA A 80 12.56 -24.54 -18.50
CA ALA A 80 13.21 -25.06 -17.32
C ALA A 80 13.23 -24.02 -16.18
N ASN A 81 12.70 -24.47 -15.04
CA ASN A 81 13.14 -24.31 -13.65
C ASN A 81 13.86 -23.01 -13.20
N GLY A 82 13.16 -22.22 -12.38
CA GLY A 82 13.73 -21.26 -11.41
C GLY A 82 12.59 -20.59 -10.62
N PRO A 83 12.68 -20.39 -9.29
CA PRO A 83 11.56 -19.91 -8.45
C PRO A 83 11.50 -18.38 -8.40
N SER A 84 10.29 -17.81 -8.44
CA SER A 84 10.03 -16.38 -8.23
C SER A 84 8.82 -16.21 -7.33
N ALA A 85 9.00 -15.55 -6.19
CA ALA A 85 7.92 -15.12 -5.29
C ALA A 85 7.96 -13.59 -5.22
N PHE A 86 7.10 -12.93 -5.98
CA PHE A 86 7.03 -11.46 -6.03
C PHE A 86 5.81 -10.97 -5.25
N GLY A 87 6.03 -10.50 -4.01
CA GLY A 87 5.04 -9.74 -3.27
C GLY A 87 5.11 -8.26 -3.59
N ALA A 88 3.94 -7.62 -3.77
CA ALA A 88 3.81 -6.19 -3.55
C ALA A 88 4.06 -5.92 -2.05
N GLY A 89 4.91 -4.95 -1.72
CA GLY A 89 5.35 -4.70 -0.34
C GLY A 89 6.76 -5.24 -0.05
N SER A 90 7.78 -4.59 -0.60
CA SER A 90 9.15 -4.70 -0.08
C SER A 90 9.88 -3.41 -0.42
N ALA A 91 9.93 -2.49 0.54
CA ALA A 91 10.93 -1.44 0.49
C ALA A 91 12.30 -2.08 0.71
N ALA A 92 13.18 -1.87 -0.27
CA ALA A 92 14.57 -2.30 -0.37
C ALA A 92 15.05 -3.32 0.69
N THR A 93 14.80 -4.58 0.36
CA THR A 93 15.79 -5.63 0.61
C THR A 93 16.57 -5.79 -0.70
N ALA A 94 17.89 -6.04 -0.58
CA ALA A 94 18.79 -6.30 -1.71
C ALA A 94 18.12 -7.09 -2.85
N PRO A 95 18.50 -6.87 -4.13
CA PRO A 95 17.88 -7.52 -5.28
C PRO A 95 17.63 -8.98 -4.95
N ASP A 96 16.37 -9.40 -5.04
CA ASP A 96 15.95 -10.75 -4.69
C ASP A 96 16.98 -11.72 -5.29
N PRO A 97 17.78 -12.42 -4.47
CA PRO A 97 18.84 -13.24 -5.04
C PRO A 97 18.28 -14.49 -5.72
N SER A 98 16.96 -14.73 -5.66
CA SER A 98 16.27 -15.65 -6.56
C SER A 98 16.37 -15.21 -8.03
N LEU A 99 16.46 -13.91 -8.30
CA LEU A 99 16.75 -13.38 -9.62
C LEU A 99 18.16 -13.73 -10.06
N ALA A 100 19.15 -13.76 -9.15
CA ALA A 100 20.54 -14.10 -9.49
C ALA A 100 20.72 -15.51 -10.09
N LYS A 101 19.72 -16.39 -9.99
CA LYS A 101 19.76 -17.78 -10.48
C LYS A 101 19.19 -18.02 -11.88
N PHE A 102 18.74 -17.00 -12.59
CA PHE A 102 18.42 -17.16 -14.01
C PHE A 102 19.71 -17.03 -14.85
N GLU A 103 20.56 -18.04 -14.77
CA GLU A 103 21.56 -18.33 -15.80
C GLU A 103 20.93 -19.26 -16.83
N GLY A 104 20.77 -18.77 -18.05
CA GLY A 104 20.17 -19.50 -19.18
C GLY A 104 18.97 -18.76 -19.78
N SER A 105 19.20 -18.05 -20.89
CA SER A 105 18.27 -17.49 -21.92
C SER A 105 16.87 -16.96 -21.59
N GLN A 106 16.46 -16.89 -20.33
CA GLN A 106 15.13 -16.44 -19.90
C GLN A 106 15.15 -14.95 -19.60
N ARG A 107 14.55 -14.16 -20.50
CA ARG A 107 14.36 -12.72 -20.34
C ARG A 107 13.59 -12.45 -19.03
N ARG A 108 14.29 -12.01 -17.98
CA ARG A 108 13.72 -11.71 -16.64
C ARG A 108 12.79 -10.49 -16.63
N TYR A 109 13.06 -9.55 -17.54
CA TYR A 109 12.44 -8.23 -17.59
C TYR A 109 11.84 -8.00 -18.98
N LEU A 110 10.66 -7.39 -19.09
CA LEU A 110 10.00 -7.18 -20.37
C LEU A 110 10.86 -6.36 -21.35
N LEU A 111 11.73 -5.45 -20.89
CA LEU A 111 12.67 -4.69 -21.74
C LEU A 111 14.06 -5.33 -21.81
N GLY A 112 14.27 -6.46 -21.16
CA GLY A 112 15.55 -7.17 -21.13
C GLY A 112 16.62 -6.42 -20.33
N ASP A 113 17.88 -6.58 -20.73
CA ASP A 113 19.05 -5.97 -20.09
C ASP A 113 19.58 -4.73 -20.83
N TRP A 114 18.84 -4.25 -21.83
CA TRP A 114 19.21 -3.12 -22.71
C TRP A 114 20.55 -3.32 -23.44
N GLY A 115 20.81 -4.54 -23.92
CA GLY A 115 22.07 -4.88 -24.60
C GLY A 115 23.23 -4.93 -23.61
N GLY A 116 22.99 -5.51 -22.43
CA GLY A 116 23.98 -5.65 -21.34
C GLY A 116 24.16 -4.42 -20.45
N LYS A 117 23.59 -3.25 -20.79
CA LYS A 117 23.75 -2.03 -19.97
C LYS A 117 23.17 -2.16 -18.56
N ARG A 118 22.00 -2.78 -18.41
CA ARG A 118 21.38 -3.03 -17.10
C ARG A 118 22.28 -3.91 -16.23
N THR A 119 22.84 -4.96 -16.81
CA THR A 119 23.77 -5.88 -16.15
C THR A 119 25.05 -5.16 -15.73
N SER A 120 25.63 -4.36 -16.63
CA SER A 120 26.83 -3.56 -16.34
C SER A 120 26.61 -2.53 -15.21
N LEU A 121 25.43 -1.92 -15.12
CA LEU A 121 25.07 -1.03 -14.01
C LEU A 121 24.94 -1.82 -12.70
N ALA A 122 24.30 -2.99 -12.73
CA ALA A 122 24.16 -3.84 -11.55
C ALA A 122 25.50 -4.34 -11.01
N GLU A 123 26.44 -4.72 -11.88
CA GLU A 123 27.81 -5.10 -11.50
C GLU A 123 28.57 -3.95 -10.83
N LYS A 124 28.28 -2.71 -11.24
CA LYS A 124 28.79 -1.48 -10.61
C LYS A 124 28.03 -1.11 -9.34
N GLY A 125 26.99 -1.84 -8.95
CA GLY A 125 26.21 -1.57 -7.74
C GLY A 125 24.98 -0.69 -7.95
N VAL A 126 24.56 -0.41 -9.18
CA VAL A 126 23.34 0.37 -9.48
C VAL A 126 22.27 -0.55 -10.05
N THR A 127 21.16 -0.71 -9.34
CA THR A 127 20.03 -1.54 -9.78
C THR A 127 18.78 -0.71 -9.98
N PHE A 128 18.01 -1.07 -11.01
CA PHE A 128 16.73 -0.47 -11.35
C PHE A 128 15.65 -1.54 -11.31
N ASP A 129 14.51 -1.21 -10.72
CA ASP A 129 13.28 -1.98 -10.81
C ASP A 129 12.16 -1.07 -11.30
N PHE A 130 11.41 -1.52 -12.31
CA PHE A 130 10.24 -0.81 -12.79
C PHE A 130 9.15 -1.83 -13.05
N PHE A 131 7.98 -1.64 -12.46
CA PHE A 131 6.84 -2.52 -12.70
C PHE A 131 5.54 -1.73 -12.81
N TYR A 132 4.59 -2.34 -13.51
CA TYR A 132 3.18 -1.97 -13.50
C TYR A 132 2.39 -3.11 -12.87
N ILE A 133 1.52 -2.79 -11.92
CA ILE A 133 0.63 -3.74 -11.26
C ILE A 133 -0.79 -3.20 -11.28
N SER A 134 -1.77 -4.07 -11.47
CA SER A 134 -3.17 -3.67 -11.43
C SER A 134 -4.06 -4.80 -10.93
N ASP A 135 -5.02 -4.42 -10.09
CA ASP A 135 -6.10 -5.27 -9.61
C ASP A 135 -7.40 -4.84 -10.27
N MET A 136 -8.12 -5.79 -10.85
CA MET A 136 -9.42 -5.58 -11.45
C MET A 136 -10.41 -6.54 -10.79
N GLN A 137 -11.42 -5.99 -10.12
CA GLN A 137 -12.31 -6.74 -9.22
C GLN A 137 -13.77 -6.32 -9.39
N ALA A 138 -14.69 -7.24 -9.11
CA ALA A 138 -16.13 -7.01 -9.15
C ALA A 138 -16.83 -7.68 -7.97
N ASN A 139 -17.81 -6.97 -7.42
CA ASN A 139 -18.78 -7.49 -6.45
C ASN A 139 -20.15 -7.61 -7.13
N PRO A 140 -20.62 -8.83 -7.44
CA PRO A 140 -21.90 -9.02 -8.12
C PRO A 140 -23.11 -8.97 -7.17
N THR A 141 -22.92 -9.24 -5.87
CA THR A 141 -24.01 -9.34 -4.89
C THR A 141 -23.57 -8.89 -3.49
N GLY A 142 -24.52 -8.47 -2.67
CA GLY A 142 -24.30 -8.16 -1.25
C GLY A 142 -23.42 -6.95 -0.98
N GLY A 143 -23.17 -6.63 0.29
CA GLY A 143 -22.61 -5.35 0.68
C GLY A 143 -23.53 -4.17 0.37
N ARG A 144 -22.98 -2.96 0.43
CA ARG A 144 -23.74 -1.70 0.25
C ARG A 144 -24.00 -1.37 -1.21
N GLN A 145 -23.01 -1.58 -2.08
CA GLN A 145 -23.10 -1.25 -3.50
C GLN A 145 -22.39 -2.34 -4.33
N GLN A 146 -23.16 -3.01 -5.20
CA GLN A 146 -22.62 -3.93 -6.20
C GLN A 146 -22.01 -3.15 -7.35
N THR A 147 -20.75 -3.44 -7.66
CA THR A 147 -20.02 -2.70 -8.68
C THR A 147 -18.74 -3.43 -9.09
N GLN A 148 -18.07 -2.89 -10.10
CA GLN A 148 -16.72 -3.28 -10.49
C GLN A 148 -15.80 -2.07 -10.36
N ALA A 149 -14.57 -2.34 -9.96
CA ALA A 149 -13.55 -1.33 -9.77
C ALA A 149 -12.17 -1.96 -9.94
N GLY A 150 -11.17 -1.10 -10.15
CA GLY A 150 -9.79 -1.54 -10.20
C GLY A 150 -8.86 -0.47 -9.68
N TRP A 151 -7.67 -0.92 -9.31
CA TRP A 151 -6.56 -0.05 -8.90
C TRP A 151 -5.32 -0.41 -9.71
N GLU A 152 -4.52 0.59 -10.04
CA GLU A 152 -3.31 0.45 -10.84
C GLU A 152 -2.18 1.25 -10.25
N ARG A 153 -0.95 0.75 -10.42
CA ARG A 153 0.26 1.38 -9.94
C ARG A 153 1.43 1.09 -10.87
N ALA A 154 2.11 2.14 -11.31
CA ALA A 154 3.43 2.07 -11.91
C ALA A 154 4.46 2.50 -10.86
N ARG A 155 5.45 1.66 -10.54
CA ARG A 155 6.48 1.94 -9.54
C ARG A 155 7.85 1.81 -10.16
N GLY A 156 8.72 2.77 -9.86
CA GLY A 156 10.14 2.74 -10.19
C GLY A 156 10.99 2.87 -8.94
N THR A 157 12.03 2.05 -8.86
CA THR A 157 13.00 2.04 -7.76
C THR A 157 14.41 2.07 -8.32
N ILE A 158 15.28 2.82 -7.66
CA ILE A 158 16.72 2.81 -7.84
C ILE A 158 17.39 2.49 -6.50
N ASP A 159 18.34 1.56 -6.55
CA ASP A 159 19.24 1.26 -5.44
C ASP A 159 20.68 1.42 -5.91
N ILE A 160 21.50 2.04 -5.08
CA ILE A 160 22.92 2.27 -5.33
C ILE A 160 23.71 1.75 -4.13
N ASN A 161 24.55 0.74 -4.36
CA ASN A 161 25.57 0.28 -3.43
C ASN A 161 26.89 1.00 -3.75
N PHE A 162 27.39 1.79 -2.80
CA PHE A 162 28.61 2.56 -2.95
C PHE A 162 29.91 1.76 -2.76
N ASP A 163 29.85 0.49 -2.36
CA ASP A 163 31.02 -0.40 -2.15
C ASP A 163 31.95 -0.47 -3.36
N ARG A 164 31.41 -0.26 -4.56
CA ARG A 164 32.13 -0.27 -5.85
C ARG A 164 32.60 1.11 -6.31
N PHE A 165 32.13 2.18 -5.69
CA PHE A 165 32.39 3.56 -6.10
C PHE A 165 33.33 4.29 -5.15
N ILE A 166 33.28 3.98 -3.86
CA ILE A 166 34.06 4.64 -2.81
C ILE A 166 34.72 3.61 -1.90
N THR A 167 35.74 4.03 -1.15
CA THR A 167 36.44 3.16 -0.20
C THR A 167 35.60 2.82 1.03
N TRP A 168 34.64 3.69 1.39
CA TRP A 168 33.73 3.49 2.51
C TRP A 168 32.71 2.39 2.20
N GLN A 169 32.92 1.22 2.80
CA GLN A 169 32.06 0.04 2.63
C GLN A 169 30.78 0.13 3.47
N GLY A 170 29.70 -0.48 2.96
CA GLY A 170 28.40 -0.59 3.62
C GLY A 170 27.47 0.60 3.41
N PHE A 171 27.83 1.56 2.56
CA PHE A 171 27.03 2.74 2.25
C PHE A 171 26.11 2.49 1.06
N SER A 172 24.82 2.82 1.18
CA SER A 172 23.84 2.66 0.10
C SER A 172 22.79 3.76 0.06
N PHE A 173 22.32 4.07 -1.15
CA PHE A 173 21.17 4.95 -1.40
C PHE A 173 20.02 4.15 -2.01
N HIS A 174 18.80 4.51 -1.62
CA HIS A 174 17.56 3.98 -2.17
C HIS A 174 16.63 5.14 -2.52
N ALA A 175 15.89 5.02 -3.62
CA ALA A 175 14.71 5.85 -3.87
C ALA A 175 13.66 5.08 -4.65
N THR A 176 12.40 5.26 -4.26
CA THR A 176 11.23 4.70 -4.93
C THR A 176 10.22 5.82 -5.20
N GLY A 177 9.75 5.89 -6.44
CA GLY A 177 8.66 6.76 -6.87
C GLY A 177 7.58 5.96 -7.57
N LEU A 178 6.35 6.48 -7.56
CA LEU A 178 5.25 5.82 -8.22
C LEU A 178 4.23 6.78 -8.81
N TRP A 179 3.43 6.24 -9.72
CA TRP A 179 2.12 6.74 -10.09
C TRP A 179 1.08 5.68 -9.76
N GLN A 180 -0.09 6.09 -9.29
CA GLN A 180 -1.21 5.20 -9.04
C GLN A 180 -2.56 5.91 -9.18
N SER A 181 -3.56 5.13 -9.58
CA SER A 181 -4.93 5.60 -9.79
C SER A 181 -5.90 4.42 -9.62
N GLY A 182 -7.19 4.69 -9.45
CA GLY A 182 -8.18 3.63 -9.35
C GLY A 182 -9.46 3.99 -8.61
N VAL A 183 -10.23 2.98 -8.25
CA VAL A 183 -11.42 3.12 -7.42
C VAL A 183 -11.35 2.10 -6.29
N ASP A 184 -11.57 2.57 -5.06
CA ASP A 184 -11.65 1.70 -3.88
C ASP A 184 -12.94 0.88 -3.92
N LEU A 185 -12.83 -0.40 -4.30
CA LEU A 185 -13.96 -1.34 -4.29
C LEU A 185 -14.44 -1.61 -2.86
N GLY A 186 -13.53 -1.72 -1.89
CA GLY A 186 -13.84 -1.98 -0.48
C GLY A 186 -14.75 -0.90 0.10
N ALA A 187 -14.49 0.37 -0.20
CA ALA A 187 -15.36 1.48 0.20
C ALA A 187 -16.77 1.41 -0.41
N LYS A 188 -16.92 0.90 -1.64
CA LYS A 188 -18.23 0.73 -2.31
C LYS A 188 -19.02 -0.42 -1.68
N ILE A 189 -18.37 -1.55 -1.44
CA ILE A 189 -18.97 -2.70 -0.77
C ILE A 189 -19.26 -2.38 0.71
N GLY A 190 -18.41 -1.57 1.33
CA GLY A 190 -18.43 -1.21 2.75
C GLY A 190 -17.65 -2.16 3.64
N THR A 191 -16.59 -2.79 3.13
CA THR A 191 -15.77 -3.75 3.88
C THR A 191 -14.80 -3.07 4.86
N LEU A 192 -14.37 -3.80 5.90
CA LEU A 192 -13.27 -3.38 6.78
C LEU A 192 -11.92 -3.83 6.23
N ALA A 193 -11.84 -5.07 5.74
CA ALA A 193 -10.69 -5.56 5.01
C ALA A 193 -10.81 -5.10 3.54
N ASN A 194 -9.82 -4.37 3.03
CA ASN A 194 -9.88 -3.93 1.64
C ASN A 194 -9.63 -5.11 0.69
N PRO A 195 -10.43 -5.29 -0.37
CA PRO A 195 -10.18 -6.31 -1.39
C PRO A 195 -8.83 -6.22 -2.10
N SER A 196 -8.16 -5.08 -2.08
CA SER A 196 -6.87 -4.86 -2.74
C SER A 196 -5.89 -4.10 -1.84
N ASP A 197 -4.68 -4.63 -1.70
CA ASP A 197 -3.53 -4.01 -1.03
C ASP A 197 -2.95 -2.78 -1.77
N LEU A 198 -3.46 -2.46 -2.96
CA LEU A 198 -2.99 -1.32 -3.75
C LEU A 198 -3.71 -0.03 -3.42
N VAL A 199 -4.93 -0.14 -2.90
CA VAL A 199 -5.84 0.99 -2.68
C VAL A 199 -5.23 2.01 -1.72
N SER A 200 -5.23 3.27 -2.14
CA SER A 200 -4.78 4.41 -1.32
C SER A 200 -5.29 5.72 -1.93
N ALA A 201 -4.43 6.61 -2.42
CA ALA A 201 -4.83 7.89 -3.05
C ALA A 201 -4.32 8.02 -4.49
N HIS A 202 -5.01 8.79 -5.34
CA HIS A 202 -4.52 9.10 -6.68
C HIS A 202 -3.34 10.05 -6.60
N THR A 203 -2.17 9.62 -7.08
CA THR A 203 -0.94 10.42 -6.92
C THR A 203 0.16 9.99 -7.89
N THR A 204 1.00 10.96 -8.24
CA THR A 204 2.36 10.73 -8.74
C THR A 204 3.31 11.34 -7.72
N ARG A 205 4.04 10.50 -6.97
CA ARG A 205 4.88 10.99 -5.88
C ARG A 205 6.11 10.15 -5.64
N LEU A 206 7.08 10.75 -4.97
CA LEU A 206 8.12 10.02 -4.28
C LEU A 206 7.51 9.30 -3.08
N ASP A 207 7.71 7.99 -3.03
CA ASP A 207 7.23 7.11 -1.95
C ASP A 207 8.22 7.15 -0.79
N SER A 208 9.46 6.76 -1.06
CA SER A 208 10.54 6.72 -0.08
C SER A 208 11.89 7.03 -0.72
N PHE A 209 12.80 7.58 0.08
CA PHE A 209 14.21 7.69 -0.29
C PHE A 209 15.05 7.72 0.98
N TRP A 210 16.20 7.07 0.99
CA TRP A 210 17.03 7.05 2.19
C TRP A 210 18.47 6.70 1.90
N LEU A 211 19.33 7.11 2.82
CA LEU A 211 20.70 6.66 2.93
C LEU A 211 20.80 5.62 4.04
N GLN A 212 21.69 4.66 3.86
CA GLN A 212 21.93 3.59 4.82
C GLN A 212 23.41 3.33 4.95
N GLN A 213 23.82 3.02 6.18
CA GLN A 213 25.17 2.58 6.50
C GLN A 213 25.14 1.28 7.29
N LEU A 214 26.00 0.35 6.90
CA LEU A 214 26.27 -0.88 7.63
C LEU A 214 27.55 -0.74 8.47
N PHE A 215 27.50 -1.21 9.71
CA PHE A 215 28.61 -1.21 10.66
C PHE A 215 28.77 -2.61 11.28
N LEU A 216 29.86 -2.81 12.02
CA LEU A 216 30.11 -4.02 12.82
C LEU A 216 29.96 -5.32 12.01
N ASN A 217 30.60 -5.40 10.84
CA ASN A 217 30.47 -6.52 9.91
C ASN A 217 28.99 -6.82 9.53
N LYS A 218 28.24 -5.76 9.21
CA LYS A 218 26.81 -5.78 8.81
C LYS A 218 25.84 -6.16 9.94
N LYS A 219 26.29 -6.24 11.19
CA LYS A 219 25.41 -6.49 12.35
C LYS A 219 24.59 -5.28 12.75
N LEU A 220 25.10 -4.08 12.50
CA LEU A 220 24.40 -2.83 12.78
C LEU A 220 24.09 -2.12 11.47
N ARG A 221 22.84 -1.69 11.31
CA ARG A 221 22.35 -0.92 10.17
C ARG A 221 21.73 0.36 10.70
N VAL A 222 22.13 1.50 10.14
CA VAL A 222 21.49 2.79 10.37
C VAL A 222 20.95 3.27 9.03
N ARG A 223 19.72 3.78 9.02
CA ARG A 223 19.06 4.32 7.84
C ARG A 223 18.40 5.65 8.19
N ALA A 224 18.48 6.64 7.31
CA ALA A 224 17.82 7.92 7.49
C ALA A 224 17.37 8.50 6.14
N GLY A 225 16.21 9.15 6.13
CA GLY A 225 15.60 9.72 4.93
C GLY A 225 14.09 9.77 5.07
N GLN A 226 13.38 9.64 3.96
CA GLN A 226 11.94 9.47 3.91
C GLN A 226 11.60 7.99 3.79
N LEU A 227 10.80 7.50 4.73
CA LEU A 227 10.59 6.09 4.97
C LEU A 227 9.08 5.82 5.06
N ALA A 228 8.63 4.70 4.49
CA ALA A 228 7.29 4.16 4.69
C ALA A 228 7.35 3.11 5.79
N GLY A 229 6.87 3.43 6.99
CA GLY A 229 6.99 2.61 8.18
C GLY A 229 6.34 1.24 8.05
N LEU A 230 5.15 1.16 7.45
CA LEU A 230 4.47 -0.11 7.13
C LEU A 230 5.30 -1.06 6.25
N ASP A 231 6.21 -0.54 5.42
CA ASP A 231 7.06 -1.39 4.58
C ASP A 231 8.16 -2.07 5.40
N PHE A 232 8.41 -1.59 6.62
CA PHE A 232 9.48 -2.08 7.50
C PHE A 232 9.00 -2.66 8.82
N TYR A 233 7.86 -2.23 9.37
CA TYR A 233 7.36 -2.65 10.68
C TYR A 233 5.99 -3.29 10.54
N GLY A 234 5.85 -4.51 11.08
CA GLY A 234 4.61 -5.28 11.00
C GLY A 234 4.16 -5.57 9.57
N ASN A 235 5.11 -5.81 8.67
CA ASN A 235 4.86 -6.40 7.37
C ASN A 235 4.87 -7.94 7.47
N GLN A 236 3.90 -8.63 6.87
CA GLN A 236 3.86 -10.09 6.91
C GLN A 236 4.81 -10.69 5.88
N GLU A 237 5.61 -11.66 6.31
CA GLU A 237 6.50 -12.38 5.40
C GLU A 237 5.66 -13.11 4.36
N SER A 238 5.90 -12.81 3.07
CA SER A 238 5.11 -13.29 1.92
C SER A 238 3.67 -12.79 1.83
N GLY A 239 3.31 -11.70 2.55
CA GLY A 239 1.97 -11.13 2.51
C GLY A 239 1.48 -10.71 1.11
N GLY A 240 2.38 -10.33 0.21
CA GLY A 240 2.03 -10.01 -1.19
C GLY A 240 1.65 -11.22 -2.07
N SER A 241 1.55 -12.44 -1.50
CA SER A 241 0.93 -13.61 -2.16
C SER A 241 -0.60 -13.52 -2.22
N TRP A 242 -1.20 -12.53 -1.55
CA TRP A 242 -2.64 -12.28 -1.55
C TRP A 242 -2.95 -10.88 -2.05
N LEU A 243 -4.20 -10.67 -2.45
CA LEU A 243 -4.70 -9.35 -2.85
C LEU A 243 -5.32 -8.62 -1.66
N ILE A 244 -6.02 -9.33 -0.78
CA ILE A 244 -6.69 -8.76 0.38
C ILE A 244 -5.69 -8.05 1.30
N GLU A 245 -5.94 -6.79 1.62
CA GLU A 245 -4.93 -5.91 2.20
C GLU A 245 -4.41 -6.35 3.58
N PRO A 246 -5.25 -6.70 4.58
CA PRO A 246 -4.78 -6.91 5.94
C PRO A 246 -3.91 -8.15 6.15
N ILE A 247 -3.69 -9.01 5.15
CA ILE A 247 -2.71 -10.10 5.26
C ILE A 247 -1.30 -9.67 4.89
N GLY A 248 -1.17 -8.57 4.13
CA GLY A 248 0.11 -8.00 3.70
C GLY A 248 0.88 -7.35 4.84
N TYR A 249 0.12 -6.73 5.73
CA TYR A 249 0.59 -5.96 6.86
C TYR A 249 -0.31 -6.34 8.04
N ALA A 250 0.17 -6.21 9.26
CA ALA A 250 -0.81 -5.92 10.30
C ALA A 250 -1.40 -4.53 9.93
N PHE A 251 -2.51 -4.10 10.53
CA PHE A 251 -2.82 -2.66 10.58
C PHE A 251 -3.73 -1.97 9.55
N GLY A 252 -4.96 -2.45 9.42
CA GLY A 252 -6.09 -1.54 9.18
C GLY A 252 -6.28 -0.50 10.31
N ASN A 253 -5.73 -0.75 11.50
CA ASN A 253 -5.87 0.13 12.67
C ASN A 253 -4.74 1.15 12.89
N LEU A 254 -3.57 1.07 12.25
CA LEU A 254 -2.49 2.05 12.49
C LEU A 254 -2.86 3.46 12.02
N PHE A 255 -3.69 3.57 10.98
CA PHE A 255 -4.21 4.85 10.49
C PHE A 255 -4.99 5.62 11.57
N SER A 256 -5.78 4.91 12.38
CA SER A 256 -6.52 5.51 13.50
C SER A 256 -5.72 5.49 14.80
N SER A 257 -4.78 4.55 14.95
CA SER A 257 -4.08 4.36 16.21
C SER A 257 -2.92 5.31 16.40
N ILE A 258 -2.07 5.54 15.39
CA ILE A 258 -0.85 6.33 15.57
C ILE A 258 -0.47 7.26 14.41
N TYR A 259 -1.10 7.14 13.23
CA TYR A 259 -0.71 7.88 12.00
C TYR A 259 0.61 7.43 11.36
N GLU A 260 0.90 6.12 11.47
CA GLU A 260 2.11 5.52 10.92
C GLU A 260 2.26 5.83 9.44
N SER A 261 3.50 6.10 9.03
CA SER A 261 3.85 6.31 7.63
C SER A 261 3.70 5.01 6.82
N PHE A 262 3.24 5.12 5.58
CA PHE A 262 2.92 3.96 4.75
C PHE A 262 3.28 4.20 3.30
N ASN A 263 3.19 3.18 2.45
CA ASN A 263 3.44 3.35 1.02
C ASN A 263 2.17 3.84 0.29
N PRO A 264 2.18 4.92 -0.51
CA PRO A 264 3.31 5.80 -0.86
C PRO A 264 3.45 7.10 -0.05
N ALA A 265 2.89 7.16 1.14
CA ALA A 265 2.96 8.28 2.08
C ALA A 265 4.13 8.17 3.08
N GLY A 266 5.37 7.99 2.58
CA GLY A 266 6.55 7.98 3.44
C GLY A 266 6.80 9.34 4.10
N THR A 267 7.40 9.32 5.30
CA THR A 267 7.72 10.54 6.07
C THR A 267 9.19 10.56 6.50
N PRO A 268 9.78 11.74 6.81
CA PRO A 268 11.13 11.80 7.32
C PRO A 268 11.30 10.98 8.60
N GLY A 269 12.37 10.20 8.68
CA GLY A 269 12.65 9.36 9.83
C GLY A 269 14.04 8.74 9.80
N ALA A 270 14.36 8.05 10.88
CA ALA A 270 15.59 7.29 11.03
C ALA A 270 15.30 5.94 11.67
N GLU A 271 16.03 4.92 11.24
CA GLU A 271 15.93 3.54 11.71
C GLU A 271 17.31 3.05 12.14
N VAL A 272 17.34 2.32 13.27
CA VAL A 272 18.48 1.51 13.68
C VAL A 272 18.04 0.05 13.78
N ARG A 273 18.82 -0.85 13.17
CA ARG A 273 18.64 -2.30 13.29
C ARG A 273 19.93 -2.96 13.76
N PHE A 274 19.84 -3.78 14.79
CA PHE A 274 20.93 -4.59 15.33
C PHE A 274 20.60 -6.08 15.23
N ALA A 275 21.47 -6.83 14.53
CA ALA A 275 21.40 -8.28 14.35
C ALA A 275 22.70 -8.92 14.85
N PRO A 276 22.80 -9.23 16.16
CA PRO A 276 24.01 -9.81 16.74
C PRO A 276 24.32 -11.20 16.19
N THR A 277 23.28 -11.95 15.80
CA THR A 277 23.33 -13.27 15.17
C THR A 277 22.56 -13.24 13.84
N ARG A 278 22.67 -14.33 13.05
CA ARG A 278 21.88 -14.49 11.82
C ARG A 278 20.41 -14.81 12.08
N THR A 279 20.08 -15.29 13.28
CA THR A 279 18.74 -15.77 13.65
C THR A 279 17.94 -14.76 14.45
N PHE A 280 18.55 -13.65 14.87
CA PHE A 280 17.89 -12.68 15.74
C PHE A 280 18.22 -11.25 15.34
N TYR A 281 17.23 -10.38 15.39
CA TYR A 281 17.42 -8.93 15.30
C TYR A 281 16.45 -8.18 16.19
N VAL A 282 16.86 -6.98 16.57
CA VAL A 282 16.02 -5.92 17.13
C VAL A 282 16.19 -4.67 16.28
N LYS A 283 15.12 -3.92 16.07
CA LYS A 283 15.15 -2.64 15.38
C LYS A 283 14.17 -1.65 15.98
N SER A 284 14.48 -0.38 15.79
CA SER A 284 13.61 0.72 16.15
C SER A 284 13.74 1.85 15.15
N ALA A 285 12.65 2.59 14.95
CA ALA A 285 12.64 3.80 14.15
C ALA A 285 11.91 4.92 14.87
N VAL A 286 12.29 6.14 14.53
CA VAL A 286 11.52 7.35 14.82
C VAL A 286 11.18 8.01 13.49
N MET A 287 9.91 8.35 13.32
CA MET A 287 9.38 8.89 12.07
C MET A 287 8.50 10.09 12.39
N SER A 288 8.46 11.04 11.47
CA SER A 288 7.49 12.13 11.55
C SER A 288 6.09 11.55 11.42
N GLY A 289 5.21 11.90 12.36
CA GLY A 289 3.79 11.66 12.20
C GLY A 289 3.24 12.49 11.03
N ASN A 290 2.18 12.00 10.39
CA ASN A 290 1.50 12.76 9.37
C ASN A 290 0.03 12.33 9.24
N ARG A 291 -0.88 13.18 9.71
CA ARG A 291 -2.32 12.89 9.69
C ARG A 291 -2.94 12.99 8.29
N ASN A 292 -2.37 13.83 7.42
CA ASN A 292 -2.93 14.16 6.11
C ASN A 292 -1.83 14.14 5.02
N PRO A 293 -1.22 12.98 4.74
CA PRO A 293 0.04 12.93 3.99
C PRO A 293 -0.07 13.36 2.53
N TYR A 294 -1.24 13.22 1.91
CA TYR A 294 -1.45 13.62 0.51
C TYR A 294 -1.75 15.11 0.34
N GLU A 295 -2.28 15.77 1.38
CA GLU A 295 -2.52 17.21 1.35
C GLU A 295 -1.25 17.99 1.73
N GLN A 296 -0.51 17.50 2.73
CA GLN A 296 0.67 18.19 3.26
C GLN A 296 1.94 17.96 2.42
N ASP A 297 2.04 16.79 1.77
CA ASP A 297 3.11 16.48 0.83
C ASP A 297 2.57 15.73 -0.41
N PRO A 298 1.95 16.46 -1.35
CA PRO A 298 1.33 15.86 -2.53
C PRO A 298 2.35 15.24 -3.51
N THR A 299 3.62 15.65 -3.43
CA THR A 299 4.68 15.23 -4.37
C THR A 299 5.66 14.21 -3.76
N GLY A 300 5.71 14.11 -2.43
CA GLY A 300 6.68 13.28 -1.71
C GLY A 300 8.07 13.91 -1.61
N PHE A 301 8.27 15.14 -2.09
CA PHE A 301 9.56 15.83 -2.08
C PHE A 301 9.68 16.90 -1.00
N HIS A 302 8.63 17.19 -0.24
CA HIS A 302 8.68 18.31 0.70
C HIS A 302 9.57 18.05 1.92
N PHE A 303 9.82 16.79 2.27
CA PHE A 303 10.72 16.35 3.36
C PHE A 303 10.54 17.17 4.66
N GLN A 304 9.36 17.08 5.26
CA GLN A 304 8.99 17.90 6.41
C GLN A 304 8.71 17.05 7.65
N ILE A 305 9.31 17.44 8.77
CA ILE A 305 9.02 16.88 10.09
C ILE A 305 7.83 17.64 10.68
N ARG A 306 6.75 16.93 10.98
CA ARG A 306 5.46 17.43 11.45
C ARG A 306 4.86 16.53 12.51
N ASP A 307 3.81 17.05 13.14
CA ASP A 307 3.00 16.37 14.13
C ASP A 307 3.85 15.76 15.26
N THR A 308 3.24 14.88 16.06
CA THR A 308 3.99 14.13 17.08
C THR A 308 4.64 12.93 16.41
N PRO A 309 5.93 12.62 16.68
CA PRO A 309 6.61 11.52 16.05
C PRO A 309 6.03 10.16 16.45
N ASP A 310 6.13 9.23 15.50
CA ASP A 310 5.89 7.80 15.70
C ASP A 310 7.18 7.10 16.10
N PHE A 311 7.09 6.28 17.15
CA PHE A 311 8.16 5.42 17.60
C PHE A 311 7.80 3.97 17.31
N LEU A 312 8.62 3.32 16.51
CA LEU A 312 8.42 1.94 16.05
C LEU A 312 9.45 1.03 16.68
N PHE A 313 9.02 -0.18 17.05
CA PHE A 313 9.85 -1.21 17.64
C PHE A 313 9.50 -2.57 17.06
N GLU A 314 10.52 -3.37 16.73
CA GLU A 314 10.31 -4.75 16.32
C GLU A 314 11.51 -5.60 16.70
N THR A 315 11.23 -6.80 17.19
CA THR A 315 12.19 -7.88 17.31
C THR A 315 11.77 -9.00 16.37
N GLY A 316 12.76 -9.68 15.77
CA GLY A 316 12.48 -10.82 14.91
C GLY A 316 13.43 -11.98 15.13
N TYR A 317 12.87 -13.17 15.02
CA TYR A 317 13.57 -14.44 15.08
C TYR A 317 13.41 -15.20 13.75
N LEU A 318 14.53 -15.68 13.21
CA LEU A 318 14.61 -16.34 11.91
C LEU A 318 15.01 -17.81 12.11
N VAL A 319 14.19 -18.71 11.59
CA VAL A 319 14.47 -20.15 11.50
C VAL A 319 15.06 -20.44 10.14
N HIS A 320 16.19 -21.14 10.10
CA HIS A 320 16.95 -21.44 8.87
C HIS A 320 17.10 -20.23 7.93
N PRO A 321 17.64 -19.09 8.42
CA PRO A 321 17.83 -17.91 7.58
C PRO A 321 18.71 -18.25 6.37
N SER A 322 18.39 -17.65 5.22
CA SER A 322 19.23 -17.75 4.04
C SER A 322 20.59 -17.10 4.31
N ASP A 323 21.65 -17.53 3.61
CA ASP A 323 23.01 -17.00 3.80
C ASP A 323 23.20 -15.59 3.19
N GLY A 324 22.12 -14.80 3.07
CA GLY A 324 22.13 -13.42 2.59
C GLY A 324 22.25 -13.24 1.08
N ASN A 325 22.60 -14.30 0.34
CA ASN A 325 22.73 -14.27 -1.12
C ASN A 325 21.61 -15.04 -1.85
N GLY A 326 20.49 -15.37 -1.17
CA GLY A 326 19.38 -16.22 -1.67
C GLY A 326 19.81 -17.57 -2.25
N VAL A 327 21.07 -17.92 -2.02
CA VAL A 327 21.58 -19.28 -1.99
C VAL A 327 21.04 -19.87 -0.69
N GLN A 328 20.10 -20.79 -0.85
CA GLN A 328 19.75 -21.79 0.15
C GLN A 328 21.05 -22.27 0.81
N SER A 329 21.15 -22.21 2.14
CA SER A 329 22.40 -22.59 2.82
C SER A 329 22.82 -24.00 2.42
N ALA A 330 24.11 -24.34 2.51
CA ALA A 330 24.58 -25.69 2.19
C ALA A 330 23.78 -26.81 2.93
N ARG A 331 23.21 -26.50 4.11
CA ARG A 331 22.27 -27.38 4.85
C ARG A 331 20.95 -27.66 4.12
N SER A 332 20.47 -26.73 3.31
CA SER A 332 19.25 -26.84 2.53
C SER A 332 19.41 -27.75 1.31
N VAL A 333 20.64 -28.06 0.89
CA VAL A 333 20.91 -28.96 -0.25
C VAL A 333 20.88 -30.43 0.19
N SER A 334 21.29 -30.74 1.42
CA SER A 334 21.35 -32.12 1.94
C SER A 334 20.07 -32.60 2.64
N GLY A 335 19.13 -31.70 2.96
CA GLY A 335 17.90 -32.03 3.68
C GLY A 335 16.76 -31.04 3.42
N LYS A 336 15.55 -31.39 3.87
CA LYS A 336 14.40 -30.48 3.80
C LYS A 336 14.63 -29.30 4.75
N SER A 337 14.52 -28.09 4.23
CA SER A 337 14.62 -26.85 5.02
C SER A 337 13.23 -26.27 5.24
N TYR A 338 13.01 -25.81 6.46
CA TYR A 338 11.77 -25.19 6.90
C TYR A 338 12.08 -23.77 7.39
N PRO A 339 12.32 -22.80 6.49
CA PRO A 339 12.58 -21.42 6.88
C PRO A 339 11.35 -20.79 7.53
N GLY A 340 11.58 -19.93 8.50
CA GLY A 340 10.52 -19.22 9.21
C GLY A 340 10.96 -17.87 9.74
N VAL A 341 9.99 -16.99 9.96
CA VAL A 341 10.17 -15.63 10.46
C VAL A 341 9.09 -15.36 11.51
N TYR A 342 9.51 -15.01 12.71
CA TYR A 342 8.64 -14.63 13.81
C TYR A 342 8.96 -13.19 14.17
N LYS A 343 7.96 -12.32 14.21
CA LYS A 343 8.12 -10.90 14.53
C LYS A 343 7.19 -10.55 15.69
N PHE A 344 7.70 -9.73 16.61
CA PHE A 344 6.89 -9.08 17.62
C PHE A 344 7.30 -7.63 17.66
N GLY A 345 6.32 -6.73 17.69
CA GLY A 345 6.60 -5.33 17.69
C GLY A 345 5.45 -4.50 18.19
N GLY A 346 5.67 -3.20 18.14
CA GLY A 346 4.68 -2.23 18.50
C GLY A 346 5.09 -0.85 18.03
N ALA A 347 4.16 0.06 18.18
CA ALA A 347 4.30 1.41 17.74
C ALA A 347 3.58 2.36 18.70
N TYR A 348 4.15 3.54 18.92
CA TYR A 348 3.65 4.51 19.89
C TYR A 348 3.74 5.92 19.32
N ASN A 349 2.65 6.68 19.50
CA ASN A 349 2.60 8.11 19.22
C ASN A 349 2.11 8.83 20.47
N GLY A 350 2.82 9.87 20.91
CA GLY A 350 2.45 10.66 22.11
C GLY A 350 1.43 11.77 21.85
N GLY A 351 0.90 11.87 20.63
CA GLY A 351 0.09 12.97 20.15
C GLY A 351 -1.33 12.98 20.71
N LYS A 352 -2.17 13.90 20.20
CA LYS A 352 -3.58 13.99 20.61
C LYS A 352 -4.48 13.19 19.68
N PHE A 353 -5.26 12.27 20.23
CA PHE A 353 -6.18 11.43 19.48
C PHE A 353 -7.60 11.70 19.93
N SER A 354 -8.55 11.70 19.01
CA SER A 354 -9.97 11.88 19.35
C SER A 354 -10.62 10.52 19.55
N ASP A 355 -11.35 10.36 20.64
CA ASP A 355 -12.33 9.29 20.78
C ASP A 355 -13.57 9.55 19.89
N PRO A 356 -14.52 8.60 19.76
CA PRO A 356 -15.72 8.76 18.93
C PRO A 356 -16.57 9.98 19.29
N THR A 357 -16.49 10.45 20.54
CA THR A 357 -17.28 11.59 21.03
C THR A 357 -16.61 12.93 20.77
N GLY A 358 -15.38 12.94 20.24
CA GLY A 358 -14.58 14.15 20.03
C GLY A 358 -13.63 14.47 21.18
N ARG A 359 -13.61 13.67 22.25
CA ARG A 359 -12.77 13.97 23.41
C ARG A 359 -11.34 13.53 23.12
N LEU A 360 -10.41 14.46 23.37
CA LEU A 360 -8.99 14.23 23.10
C LEU A 360 -8.34 13.40 24.23
N SER A 361 -7.73 12.28 23.87
CA SER A 361 -6.78 11.53 24.70
C SER A 361 -5.34 11.93 24.37
N SER A 362 -4.41 11.58 25.25
CA SER A 362 -2.97 11.76 25.05
C SER A 362 -2.30 10.43 24.80
N GLY A 363 -1.69 10.33 23.63
CA GLY A 363 -0.96 9.18 23.16
C GLY A 363 -1.86 7.99 22.83
N ASN A 364 -1.34 7.14 21.96
CA ASN A 364 -1.92 5.86 21.67
C ASN A 364 -0.83 4.92 21.14
N TYR A 365 -1.12 3.63 21.13
CA TYR A 365 -0.17 2.62 20.73
C TYR A 365 -0.83 1.44 20.05
N LEU A 366 0.01 0.63 19.45
CA LEU A 366 -0.37 -0.62 18.87
C LEU A 366 0.71 -1.68 19.15
N ILE A 367 0.29 -2.93 19.29
CA ILE A 367 1.16 -4.09 19.36
C ILE A 367 0.77 -5.13 18.32
N TYR A 368 1.74 -5.94 17.90
CA TYR A 368 1.51 -7.01 16.95
C TYR A 368 2.45 -8.19 17.15
N GLY A 369 1.99 -9.34 16.68
CA GLY A 369 2.82 -10.52 16.51
C GLY A 369 2.51 -11.21 15.19
N MET A 370 3.57 -11.70 14.54
CA MET A 370 3.50 -12.33 13.23
C MET A 370 4.38 -13.56 13.18
N ALA A 371 3.93 -14.58 12.46
CA ALA A 371 4.68 -15.80 12.21
C ALA A 371 4.44 -16.24 10.77
N SER A 372 5.52 -16.47 10.01
CA SER A 372 5.49 -17.22 8.76
C SER A 372 6.44 -18.40 8.86
N GLN A 373 6.00 -19.57 8.44
CA GLN A 373 6.77 -20.80 8.56
C GLN A 373 6.49 -21.71 7.36
N ALA A 374 7.56 -22.19 6.74
CA ALA A 374 7.51 -23.37 5.90
C ALA A 374 7.12 -24.58 6.75
N VAL A 375 5.99 -25.21 6.46
CA VAL A 375 5.48 -26.35 7.26
C VAL A 375 5.62 -27.68 6.52
N PHE A 376 5.73 -27.64 5.19
CA PHE A 376 5.94 -28.82 4.37
C PHE A 376 6.83 -28.51 3.17
N ARG A 377 7.73 -29.44 2.83
CA ARG A 377 8.51 -29.45 1.58
C ARG A 377 8.44 -30.82 0.93
N SER A 378 8.27 -30.86 -0.39
CA SER A 378 8.22 -32.12 -1.12
C SER A 378 9.57 -32.84 -1.04
N ASP A 379 10.65 -32.10 -1.29
CA ASP A 379 12.00 -32.64 -1.48
C ASP A 379 13.06 -31.76 -0.78
N ALA A 380 14.23 -32.32 -0.53
CA ALA A 380 15.40 -31.54 -0.11
C ALA A 380 15.78 -30.52 -1.20
N GLY A 381 16.24 -29.33 -0.81
CA GLY A 381 16.59 -28.25 -1.74
C GLY A 381 15.42 -27.60 -2.49
N SER A 382 14.18 -28.06 -2.29
CA SER A 382 13.01 -27.57 -3.00
C SER A 382 12.22 -26.56 -2.18
N ASN A 383 11.66 -25.55 -2.86
CA ASN A 383 10.66 -24.65 -2.28
C ASN A 383 9.22 -25.16 -2.49
N ARG A 384 9.03 -26.24 -3.27
CA ARG A 384 7.72 -26.87 -3.48
C ARG A 384 7.19 -27.41 -2.16
N GLY A 385 5.99 -26.99 -1.79
CA GLY A 385 5.38 -27.37 -0.53
C GLY A 385 4.49 -26.26 0.06
N LEU A 386 4.23 -26.34 1.35
CA LEU A 386 3.26 -25.49 2.04
C LEU A 386 3.98 -24.51 2.98
N ASP A 387 3.64 -23.24 2.85
CA ASP A 387 3.96 -22.20 3.83
C ASP A 387 2.68 -21.78 4.55
N ALA A 388 2.78 -21.54 5.85
CA ALA A 388 1.70 -21.01 6.67
C ALA A 388 2.11 -19.67 7.28
N THR A 389 1.14 -18.78 7.41
CA THR A 389 1.30 -17.46 8.02
C THR A 389 0.19 -17.17 9.00
N PHE A 390 0.51 -16.45 10.07
CA PHE A 390 -0.41 -15.96 11.08
C PHE A 390 0.03 -14.58 11.57
N GLY A 391 -0.91 -13.66 11.71
CA GLY A 391 -0.69 -12.33 12.25
C GLY A 391 -1.80 -11.96 13.22
N PHE A 392 -1.46 -11.15 14.22
CA PHE A 392 -2.43 -10.45 15.04
C PHE A 392 -1.94 -9.04 15.35
N ASP A 393 -2.88 -8.13 15.50
CA ASP A 393 -2.63 -6.81 16.06
C ASP A 393 -3.74 -6.39 17.02
N TRP A 394 -3.38 -5.43 17.88
CA TRP A 394 -4.29 -4.86 18.84
C TRP A 394 -3.88 -3.43 19.21
N SER A 395 -4.87 -2.57 19.40
CA SER A 395 -4.72 -1.22 19.94
C SER A 395 -5.88 -0.87 20.90
N PRO A 396 -5.69 0.13 21.78
CA PRO A 396 -6.75 0.69 22.60
C PRO A 396 -7.95 1.17 21.78
N GLY A 397 -9.13 0.64 22.11
CA GLY A 397 -10.36 0.85 21.33
C GLY A 397 -11.09 2.16 21.60
N ASP A 398 -10.61 3.00 22.51
CA ASP A 398 -11.11 4.36 22.73
C ASP A 398 -10.69 5.30 21.60
N VAL A 399 -9.54 5.06 20.99
CA VAL A 399 -9.04 5.81 19.83
C VAL A 399 -9.16 5.01 18.53
N ALA A 400 -8.76 3.74 18.56
CA ALA A 400 -8.74 2.91 17.37
C ALA A 400 -10.15 2.36 17.09
N ARG A 401 -10.69 2.70 15.92
CA ARG A 401 -12.01 2.22 15.48
C ARG A 401 -11.97 0.73 15.22
N GLU A 402 -11.17 0.32 14.25
CA GLU A 402 -10.71 -1.05 14.09
C GLU A 402 -9.60 -1.23 15.12
N ASN A 403 -9.75 -2.09 16.12
CA ASN A 403 -8.80 -2.11 17.24
C ASN A 403 -8.14 -3.47 17.44
N SER A 404 -8.53 -4.46 16.63
CA SER A 404 -7.90 -5.75 16.61
C SER A 404 -8.18 -6.45 15.28
N GLN A 405 -7.12 -7.03 14.73
CA GLN A 405 -7.20 -7.89 13.57
C GLN A 405 -6.45 -9.19 13.80
N ILE A 406 -6.94 -10.25 13.16
CA ILE A 406 -6.28 -11.55 13.08
C ILE A 406 -6.22 -11.93 11.61
N THR A 407 -5.04 -12.33 11.15
CA THR A 407 -4.84 -12.86 9.81
C THR A 407 -4.23 -14.25 9.87
N ALA A 408 -4.67 -15.11 8.96
CA ALA A 408 -4.12 -16.44 8.80
C ALA A 408 -4.12 -16.77 7.31
N GLY A 409 -3.06 -17.41 6.83
CA GLY A 409 -2.95 -17.76 5.43
C GLY A 409 -2.09 -18.99 5.22
N VAL A 410 -2.34 -19.66 4.11
CA VAL A 410 -1.50 -20.74 3.61
C VAL A 410 -1.24 -20.55 2.14
N ARG A 411 -0.02 -20.82 1.69
CA ARG A 411 0.30 -20.90 0.26
C ARG A 411 0.99 -22.20 -0.08
N PHE A 412 0.51 -22.87 -1.13
CA PHE A 412 1.13 -24.04 -1.69
C PHE A 412 1.97 -23.62 -2.89
N ASN A 413 3.29 -23.71 -2.74
CA ASN A 413 4.28 -23.38 -3.77
C ASN A 413 4.45 -24.53 -4.76
N ALA A 414 4.50 -24.23 -6.05
CA ALA A 414 4.67 -25.18 -7.15
C ALA A 414 3.67 -26.35 -7.10
N PRO A 415 2.34 -26.08 -7.16
CA PRO A 415 1.32 -27.13 -7.13
C PRO A 415 1.54 -28.17 -8.24
N PHE A 416 1.91 -27.72 -9.44
CA PHE A 416 2.16 -28.57 -10.60
C PHE A 416 3.66 -28.69 -10.92
N PRO A 417 4.17 -29.90 -11.27
CA PRO A 417 5.60 -30.10 -11.55
C PRO A 417 6.20 -29.20 -12.65
N LYS A 418 5.39 -28.86 -13.66
CA LYS A 418 5.78 -27.99 -14.79
C LYS A 418 5.64 -26.49 -14.48
N ARG A 419 5.08 -26.12 -13.32
CA ARG A 419 4.78 -24.74 -12.92
C ARG A 419 5.46 -24.43 -11.59
N ARG A 420 6.80 -24.35 -11.61
CA ARG A 420 7.62 -24.26 -10.39
C ARG A 420 7.58 -22.91 -9.67
N THR A 421 7.05 -21.88 -10.34
CA THR A 421 6.92 -20.50 -9.85
C THR A 421 5.50 -20.16 -9.41
N ASP A 422 4.53 -21.01 -9.74
CA ASP A 422 3.14 -20.74 -9.40
C ASP A 422 2.88 -21.08 -7.93
N HIS A 423 1.86 -20.45 -7.36
CA HIS A 423 1.36 -20.83 -6.05
C HIS A 423 -0.16 -20.66 -5.97
N VAL A 424 -0.78 -21.50 -5.14
CA VAL A 424 -2.18 -21.35 -4.72
C VAL A 424 -2.17 -20.82 -3.30
N ALA A 425 -2.97 -19.81 -2.99
CA ALA A 425 -3.00 -19.24 -1.66
C ALA A 425 -4.43 -19.06 -1.13
N CYS A 426 -4.60 -19.32 0.16
CA CYS A 426 -5.85 -19.10 0.89
C CYS A 426 -5.58 -18.18 2.08
N ALA A 427 -6.50 -17.27 2.37
CA ALA A 427 -6.42 -16.36 3.52
C ALA A 427 -7.74 -16.29 4.29
N LEU A 428 -7.61 -15.98 5.57
CA LEU A 428 -8.67 -15.53 6.47
C LEU A 428 -8.19 -14.24 7.13
N VAL A 429 -9.05 -13.22 7.10
CA VAL A 429 -8.91 -11.98 7.85
C VAL A 429 -10.12 -11.84 8.76
N TYR A 430 -9.88 -11.48 10.00
CA TYR A 430 -10.90 -11.09 10.96
C TYR A 430 -10.60 -9.68 11.46
N SER A 431 -11.55 -8.76 11.26
CA SER A 431 -11.41 -7.35 11.67
C SER A 431 -12.52 -6.98 12.64
N ARG A 432 -12.18 -6.36 13.76
CA ARG A 432 -13.13 -5.99 14.82
C ARG A 432 -13.18 -4.49 15.05
N ILE A 433 -14.39 -3.93 15.06
CA ILE A 433 -14.65 -2.55 15.50
C ILE A 433 -14.71 -2.53 17.03
N SER A 434 -14.12 -1.54 17.66
CA SER A 434 -14.03 -1.37 19.12
C SER A 434 -15.36 -1.02 19.78
N ALA A 435 -15.49 -1.32 21.08
CA ALA A 435 -16.73 -1.08 21.82
C ALA A 435 -17.15 0.40 21.88
N PRO A 436 -16.24 1.36 22.14
CA PRO A 436 -16.59 2.78 22.14
C PRO A 436 -17.20 3.24 20.81
N PHE A 437 -16.62 2.85 19.68
CA PHE A 437 -17.13 3.20 18.35
C PHE A 437 -18.47 2.52 18.04
N ARG A 438 -18.65 1.24 18.40
CA ARG A 438 -19.94 0.53 18.24
C ARG A 438 -21.04 1.18 19.05
N ASN A 439 -20.79 1.44 20.34
CA ASN A 439 -21.77 2.00 21.26
C ASN A 439 -22.16 3.42 20.85
N PHE A 440 -21.18 4.25 20.46
CA PHE A 440 -21.44 5.60 19.97
C PHE A 440 -22.28 5.61 18.70
N GLY A 441 -21.99 4.72 17.74
CA GLY A 441 -22.82 4.55 16.54
C GLY A 441 -24.26 4.17 16.88
N THR A 442 -24.47 3.21 17.78
CA THR A 442 -25.82 2.81 18.22
C THR A 442 -26.58 3.95 18.89
N LEU A 443 -25.91 4.78 19.71
CA LEU A 443 -26.52 5.96 20.32
C LEU A 443 -27.01 6.98 19.27
N LEU A 444 -26.35 7.06 18.12
CA LEU A 444 -26.76 7.90 16.98
C LEU A 444 -27.77 7.22 16.04
N GLY A 445 -28.29 6.04 16.40
CA GLY A 445 -29.27 5.30 15.60
C GLY A 445 -28.67 4.45 14.48
N ALA A 446 -27.34 4.29 14.41
CA ALA A 446 -26.71 3.37 13.48
C ALA A 446 -26.93 1.90 13.91
N PRO A 447 -26.93 0.94 12.97
CA PRO A 447 -27.04 -0.48 13.33
C PRO A 447 -25.86 -0.90 14.22
N PRO A 448 -26.06 -1.87 15.13
CA PRO A 448 -24.98 -2.39 15.97
C PRO A 448 -23.92 -3.03 15.07
N LEU A 449 -22.77 -2.37 14.99
CA LEU A 449 -21.60 -2.91 14.30
C LEU A 449 -20.93 -3.98 15.17
N GLY A 450 -20.01 -4.74 14.60
CA GLY A 450 -19.33 -5.86 15.24
C GLY A 450 -17.98 -6.15 14.60
N SER A 451 -17.90 -7.28 13.91
CA SER A 451 -16.69 -7.75 13.25
C SER A 451 -16.99 -8.27 11.85
N GLU A 452 -16.02 -8.13 10.96
CA GLU A 452 -16.06 -8.69 9.62
C GLU A 452 -15.10 -9.88 9.53
N LYS A 453 -15.48 -10.90 8.75
CA LYS A 453 -14.55 -11.95 8.29
C LYS A 453 -14.41 -11.85 6.78
N ALA A 454 -13.20 -11.95 6.28
CA ALA A 454 -12.93 -12.02 4.86
C ALA A 454 -12.09 -13.25 4.55
N LEU A 455 -12.44 -13.93 3.47
CA LEU A 455 -11.73 -15.10 2.96
C LEU A 455 -11.17 -14.75 1.58
N GLU A 456 -9.99 -15.27 1.24
CA GLU A 456 -9.46 -15.23 -0.13
C GLU A 456 -9.00 -16.62 -0.56
N LEU A 457 -9.22 -16.94 -1.83
CA LEU A 457 -8.57 -18.02 -2.57
C LEU A 457 -8.03 -17.43 -3.87
N ASN A 458 -6.74 -17.59 -4.15
CA ASN A 458 -6.14 -17.13 -5.38
C ASN A 458 -5.16 -18.16 -5.98
N TYR A 459 -4.85 -17.98 -7.26
CA TYR A 459 -3.82 -18.73 -7.96
C TYR A 459 -2.87 -17.75 -8.66
N SER A 460 -1.62 -17.70 -8.26
CA SER A 460 -0.58 -16.90 -8.92
C SER A 460 0.02 -17.68 -10.09
N LEU A 461 -0.34 -17.29 -11.33
CA LEU A 461 0.16 -17.84 -12.58
C LEU A 461 1.29 -16.95 -13.13
N GLN A 462 2.55 -17.38 -12.95
CA GLN A 462 3.70 -16.70 -13.55
C GLN A 462 3.78 -17.07 -15.04
N VAL A 463 3.21 -16.25 -15.92
CA VAL A 463 3.08 -16.54 -17.36
C VAL A 463 4.45 -16.52 -18.04
N THR A 464 5.24 -15.49 -17.76
CA THR A 464 6.66 -15.36 -18.13
C THR A 464 7.44 -14.87 -16.91
N PRO A 465 8.78 -14.85 -16.89
CA PRO A 465 9.53 -14.29 -15.76
C PRO A 465 9.16 -12.83 -15.40
N TYR A 466 8.63 -12.06 -16.36
CA TYR A 466 8.24 -10.66 -16.18
C TYR A 466 6.72 -10.42 -16.11
N PHE A 467 5.87 -11.43 -16.36
CA PHE A 467 4.42 -11.27 -16.39
C PHE A 467 3.71 -12.26 -15.46
N LEU A 468 2.97 -11.71 -14.50
CA LEU A 468 2.12 -12.42 -13.55
C LEU A 468 0.65 -12.14 -13.86
N LEU A 469 -0.15 -13.21 -13.85
CA LEU A 469 -1.61 -13.15 -13.79
C LEU A 469 -2.08 -13.91 -12.54
N GLN A 470 -2.90 -13.30 -11.71
CA GLN A 470 -3.33 -13.89 -10.45
C GLN A 470 -4.85 -13.73 -10.27
N PRO A 471 -5.68 -14.66 -10.80
CA PRO A 471 -7.09 -14.70 -10.46
C PRO A 471 -7.31 -14.92 -8.96
N ALA A 472 -8.32 -14.26 -8.42
CA ALA A 472 -8.70 -14.32 -7.02
C ALA A 472 -10.21 -14.32 -6.85
N PHE A 473 -10.67 -15.08 -5.85
CA PHE A 473 -12.00 -15.03 -5.29
C PHE A 473 -11.89 -14.66 -3.82
N GLN A 474 -12.70 -13.71 -3.39
CA GLN A 474 -12.82 -13.33 -1.99
C GLN A 474 -14.27 -13.40 -1.54
N TYR A 475 -14.49 -13.62 -0.25
CA TYR A 475 -15.83 -13.66 0.34
C TYR A 475 -15.86 -12.97 1.70
N TYR A 476 -16.74 -11.98 1.84
CA TYR A 476 -16.88 -11.15 3.03
C TYR A 476 -18.17 -11.50 3.77
N ILE A 477 -18.02 -11.83 5.05
CA ILE A 477 -19.09 -12.21 5.96
C ILE A 477 -19.29 -11.08 6.97
N THR A 478 -20.53 -10.63 7.12
CA THR A 478 -20.88 -9.47 7.98
C THR A 478 -20.12 -8.22 7.53
N VAL A 479 -20.39 -7.78 6.30
CA VAL A 479 -19.70 -6.65 5.64
C VAL A 479 -19.70 -5.40 6.52
N GLY A 480 -18.52 -4.81 6.71
CA GLY A 480 -18.33 -3.61 7.54
C GLY A 480 -18.58 -3.85 9.03
N GLY A 481 -18.63 -5.12 9.47
CA GLY A 481 -19.11 -5.51 10.78
C GLY A 481 -20.61 -5.29 10.97
N ASN A 482 -21.38 -5.02 9.91
CA ASN A 482 -22.82 -4.78 9.98
C ASN A 482 -23.62 -6.04 9.59
N ALA A 483 -24.32 -6.63 10.55
CA ALA A 483 -25.15 -7.82 10.32
C ALA A 483 -26.40 -7.56 9.44
N THR A 484 -26.76 -6.30 9.20
CA THR A 484 -27.89 -5.97 8.30
C THR A 484 -27.48 -5.97 6.83
N LEU A 485 -26.18 -6.02 6.52
CA LEU A 485 -25.69 -6.10 5.14
C LEU A 485 -25.48 -7.56 4.76
N SER A 486 -25.97 -7.92 3.57
CA SER A 486 -25.72 -9.24 2.99
C SER A 486 -24.22 -9.45 2.76
N ASN A 487 -23.77 -10.69 2.94
CA ASN A 487 -22.40 -11.10 2.61
C ASN A 487 -22.05 -10.82 1.14
N ALA A 488 -20.78 -10.53 0.87
CA ALA A 488 -20.33 -10.02 -0.41
C ALA A 488 -19.23 -10.90 -1.01
N PRO A 489 -19.47 -11.61 -2.13
CA PRO A 489 -18.39 -12.18 -2.94
C PRO A 489 -17.66 -11.09 -3.75
N VAL A 490 -16.37 -11.27 -3.96
CA VAL A 490 -15.57 -10.48 -4.89
C VAL A 490 -14.81 -11.42 -5.81
N LEU A 491 -14.90 -11.17 -7.12
CA LEU A 491 -14.19 -11.92 -8.16
C LEU A 491 -13.27 -10.96 -8.89
N GLY A 492 -12.06 -11.39 -9.21
CA GLY A 492 -11.15 -10.52 -9.94
C GLY A 492 -9.82 -11.17 -10.26
N PHE A 493 -8.89 -10.35 -10.70
CA PHE A 493 -7.52 -10.78 -10.94
C PHE A 493 -6.54 -9.62 -10.75
N ARG A 494 -5.32 -9.98 -10.37
CA ARG A 494 -4.14 -9.11 -10.38
C ARG A 494 -3.30 -9.40 -11.61
N THR A 495 -2.76 -8.35 -12.22
CA THR A 495 -1.72 -8.45 -13.23
C THR A 495 -0.49 -7.68 -12.76
N LYS A 496 0.70 -8.21 -13.03
CA LYS A 496 1.96 -7.50 -12.79
C LYS A 496 2.91 -7.72 -13.96
N VAL A 497 3.48 -6.63 -14.48
CA VAL A 497 4.49 -6.62 -15.53
C VAL A 497 5.74 -5.92 -15.01
N THR A 498 6.88 -6.60 -15.04
CA THR A 498 8.18 -6.04 -14.68
C THR A 498 8.97 -5.71 -15.96
N PHE A 499 9.49 -4.49 -16.06
CA PHE A 499 10.10 -3.95 -17.27
C PHE A 499 11.61 -4.04 -17.28
#